data_AF-A0A354FJR8-F1
#
_entry.id   AF-A0A354FJR8-F1
#
_cell.length_a   1.000
_cell.length_b   1.000
_cell.length_c   1.000
_cell.angle_alpha   90.00
_cell.angle_beta   90.00
_cell.angle_gamma   90.00
#
_symmetry.space_group_name_H-M   'P 1'
#
loop_
_entity.id
_entity.type
_entity.pdbx_description
1 polymer ?
#
loop_
_entity_poly.entity_id
_entity_poly.type
_entity_poly.pdbx_seq_one_letter_code
_entity_poly.pdbx_strand_id
1 'polypeptide(L)'
;MNKLTLTLGVAVFAVLGTAAQTAEIYTPGEPVRGDFKNFARDFLKNHCFDCHDNDTAKGDLSLEDLGSVDETSAAVWKSIWAQVTLQEMPPKKKSQLGIIDRLRFSDWIVSELQRVMKDKGGFHAHLDPNKGNYVAHNLLFGPLPKGIRLAPTSSPARIWRVTPQEHITRLNELINTEPQYDHSKPGLRTRGDVVPTNHGGELKLYFGTDRIIRWEGGTVAYATAVKSVPVVLSSSRKHGLENYPDFYTVNSSEATQILGKAEDILRYMAYGPLSLANPEQITDDPKTYDKVKPSGDLRGLPIAIVYSTKIVRPMTPIHDLMKEPGITNERLRTAVDFLFEELTFRPPTTEESNDYLQIVKNSIGKVGKEKGVFMGLSAVFLDRDALFRPELVESGKPDQHGRVMLQDWELGLAVNHALRYIKPDAQLRKAIVEGRMRTRIDVKREVTRMIADDSIRKPRVLRFFRDFFDYDLGGYICKDTKALGETGVSTRGTSHYRAMFDATASTDRLIELIVQKDKDVLKEL
;
A
#
# COMPACT_ATOMS: atom_id res chain seq x y z
N MET A 1 -77.32 25.34 -60.49
CA MET A 1 -77.95 25.66 -59.18
C MET A 1 -77.67 24.54 -58.20
N ASN A 2 -77.82 24.82 -56.90
CA ASN A 2 -77.67 23.92 -55.75
C ASN A 2 -76.26 23.40 -55.42
N LYS A 3 -75.67 24.06 -54.41
CA LYS A 3 -74.65 23.49 -53.53
C LYS A 3 -75.28 22.37 -52.68
N LEU A 4 -74.53 21.31 -52.36
CA LEU A 4 -74.73 20.57 -51.11
C LEU A 4 -73.36 20.18 -50.54
N THR A 5 -72.98 20.80 -49.43
CA THR A 5 -71.78 20.45 -48.67
C THR A 5 -72.06 19.23 -47.81
N LEU A 6 -71.25 18.17 -47.93
CA LEU A 6 -71.25 17.04 -47.01
C LEU A 6 -69.94 17.00 -46.23
N THR A 7 -69.99 17.32 -44.95
CA THR A 7 -68.87 17.24 -44.01
C THR A 7 -68.63 15.78 -43.61
N LEU A 8 -67.50 15.21 -44.03
CA LEU A 8 -67.07 13.87 -43.61
C LEU A 8 -66.20 13.98 -42.36
N GLY A 9 -66.71 13.56 -41.20
CA GLY A 9 -65.95 13.50 -39.96
C GLY A 9 -64.99 12.31 -39.95
N VAL A 10 -63.69 12.57 -39.95
CA VAL A 10 -62.66 11.53 -39.77
C VAL A 10 -62.43 11.31 -38.28
N ALA A 11 -62.85 10.15 -37.77
CA ALA A 11 -62.55 9.74 -36.41
C ALA A 11 -61.07 9.37 -36.27
N VAL A 12 -60.32 10.12 -35.47
CA VAL A 12 -58.93 9.79 -35.13
C VAL A 12 -58.93 8.66 -34.11
N PHE A 13 -58.65 7.44 -34.55
CA PHE A 13 -58.32 6.34 -33.66
C PHE A 13 -56.94 6.60 -33.01
N ALA A 14 -56.95 7.05 -31.76
CA ALA A 14 -55.74 7.12 -30.96
C ALA A 14 -55.25 5.70 -30.66
N VAL A 15 -54.27 5.22 -31.41
CA VAL A 15 -53.52 4.01 -31.05
C VAL A 15 -52.77 4.32 -29.76
N LEU A 16 -53.28 3.79 -28.65
CA LEU A 16 -52.60 3.74 -27.36
C LEU A 16 -51.38 2.81 -27.50
N GLY A 17 -50.30 3.36 -28.06
CA GLY A 17 -48.99 2.73 -28.01
C GLY A 17 -48.61 2.56 -26.55
N THR A 18 -48.43 1.31 -26.12
CA THR A 18 -47.82 1.01 -24.84
C THR A 18 -46.43 1.64 -24.83
N ALA A 19 -46.29 2.74 -24.09
CA ALA A 19 -44.98 3.30 -23.79
C ALA A 19 -44.22 2.24 -23.02
N ALA A 20 -43.37 1.49 -23.72
CA ALA A 20 -42.42 0.59 -23.10
C ALA A 20 -41.57 1.46 -22.16
N GLN A 21 -41.77 1.29 -20.86
CA GLN A 21 -40.94 1.93 -19.85
C GLN A 21 -39.51 1.53 -20.16
N THR A 22 -38.72 2.45 -20.70
CA THR A 22 -37.29 2.29 -20.84
C THR A 22 -36.76 2.13 -19.42
N ALA A 23 -36.41 0.89 -19.05
CA ALA A 23 -35.84 0.60 -17.75
C ALA A 23 -34.68 1.58 -17.52
N GLU A 24 -34.79 2.42 -16.47
CA GLU A 24 -33.81 3.48 -16.23
C GLU A 24 -32.43 2.85 -16.12
N ILE A 25 -31.55 3.16 -17.08
CA ILE A 25 -30.18 2.67 -17.05
C ILE A 25 -29.45 3.44 -15.96
N TYR A 26 -29.22 2.77 -14.84
CA TYR A 26 -28.50 3.31 -13.73
C TYR A 26 -26.99 3.16 -13.92
N THR A 27 -26.25 4.24 -13.70
CA THR A 27 -24.79 4.26 -13.71
C THR A 27 -24.30 4.60 -12.30
N PRO A 28 -23.77 3.64 -11.53
CA PRO A 28 -23.28 3.89 -10.17
C PRO A 28 -22.22 5.00 -10.15
N GLY A 29 -22.27 5.85 -9.13
CA GLY A 29 -21.43 7.04 -8.99
C GLY A 29 -21.86 8.28 -9.81
N GLU A 30 -22.89 8.20 -10.66
CA GLU A 30 -23.53 9.41 -11.20
C GLU A 30 -24.43 10.08 -10.14
N PRO A 31 -24.55 11.43 -10.11
CA PRO A 31 -25.38 12.13 -9.14
C PRO A 31 -26.84 11.65 -9.11
N VAL A 32 -27.28 11.13 -7.96
CA VAL A 32 -28.64 10.60 -7.80
C VAL A 32 -29.65 11.75 -7.75
N ARG A 33 -30.68 11.67 -8.60
CA ARG A 33 -31.78 12.64 -8.61
C ARG A 33 -32.76 12.36 -7.46
N GLY A 34 -32.90 13.31 -6.55
CA GLY A 34 -33.86 13.27 -5.45
C GLY A 34 -33.35 13.98 -4.20
N ASP A 35 -34.28 14.47 -3.37
CA ASP A 35 -33.98 15.02 -2.05
C ASP A 35 -34.45 14.05 -0.95
N PHE A 36 -34.25 14.43 0.33
CA PHE A 36 -34.70 13.60 1.44
C PHE A 36 -36.22 13.32 1.41
N LYS A 37 -37.06 14.30 1.03
CA LYS A 37 -38.52 14.17 1.10
C LYS A 37 -39.08 13.29 -0.01
N ASN A 38 -38.57 13.45 -1.23
CA ASN A 38 -39.12 12.87 -2.45
C ASN A 38 -38.38 11.59 -2.92
N PHE A 39 -37.36 11.15 -2.19
CA PHE A 39 -36.61 9.94 -2.51
C PHE A 39 -36.26 9.13 -1.26
N ALA A 40 -35.52 9.71 -0.32
CA ALA A 40 -35.01 8.94 0.82
C ALA A 40 -36.11 8.55 1.83
N ARG A 41 -37.06 9.44 2.14
CA ARG A 41 -38.17 9.15 3.06
C ARG A 41 -39.12 8.09 2.50
N ASP A 42 -39.39 8.11 1.19
CA ASP A 42 -40.19 7.07 0.53
C ASP A 42 -39.47 5.71 0.52
N PHE A 43 -38.15 5.68 0.32
CA PHE A 43 -37.36 4.47 0.46
C PHE A 43 -37.44 3.90 1.89
N LEU A 44 -37.21 4.74 2.92
CA LEU A 44 -37.32 4.33 4.32
C LEU A 44 -38.73 3.81 4.66
N LYS A 45 -39.78 4.46 4.15
CA LYS A 45 -41.17 4.03 4.34
C LYS A 45 -41.45 2.67 3.73
N ASN A 46 -40.95 2.40 2.53
CA ASN A 46 -41.24 1.16 1.79
C ASN A 46 -40.36 -0.03 2.23
N HIS A 47 -39.23 0.21 2.90
CA HIS A 47 -38.21 -0.81 3.16
C HIS A 47 -37.68 -0.89 4.60
N CYS A 48 -37.95 0.10 5.46
CA CYS A 48 -37.36 0.19 6.80
C CYS A 48 -38.39 0.34 7.93
N PHE A 49 -39.43 1.17 7.76
CA PHE A 49 -40.37 1.50 8.85
C PHE A 49 -41.15 0.28 9.38
N ASP A 50 -41.41 -0.72 8.55
CA ASP A 50 -41.89 -2.08 8.88
C ASP A 50 -41.21 -2.78 10.09
N CYS A 51 -40.05 -2.28 10.51
CA CYS A 51 -39.25 -2.77 11.64
C CYS A 51 -38.58 -1.66 12.46
N HIS A 52 -38.48 -0.43 11.93
CA HIS A 52 -37.76 0.71 12.52
C HIS A 52 -38.65 1.97 12.56
N ASP A 53 -39.92 1.80 12.88
CA ASP A 53 -40.84 2.84 13.32
C ASP A 53 -40.74 3.08 14.83
N ASN A 54 -41.48 4.05 15.35
CA ASN A 54 -41.51 4.36 16.79
C ASN A 54 -42.18 3.25 17.64
N ASP A 55 -43.06 2.43 17.06
CA ASP A 55 -43.76 1.35 17.77
C ASP A 55 -42.95 0.04 17.86
N THR A 56 -42.22 -0.34 16.80
CA THR A 56 -41.49 -1.61 16.72
C THR A 56 -40.01 -1.47 17.07
N ALA A 57 -39.38 -0.36 16.70
CA ALA A 57 -38.02 0.08 17.07
C ALA A 57 -36.93 -1.04 17.14
N LYS A 58 -36.88 -1.97 16.16
CA LYS A 58 -35.98 -3.14 16.24
C LYS A 58 -34.51 -2.75 16.31
N GLY A 59 -33.78 -3.41 17.20
CA GLY A 59 -32.36 -3.08 17.46
C GLY A 59 -32.19 -1.71 18.10
N ASP A 60 -33.19 -1.28 18.89
CA ASP A 60 -33.24 -0.01 19.62
C ASP A 60 -33.08 1.22 18.72
N LEU A 61 -33.66 1.14 17.51
CA LEU A 61 -33.55 2.17 16.46
C LEU A 61 -34.92 2.42 15.79
N SER A 62 -35.42 3.64 15.95
CA SER A 62 -36.46 4.24 15.11
C SER A 62 -35.84 5.16 14.05
N LEU A 63 -36.43 5.16 12.86
CA LEU A 63 -36.05 5.98 11.71
C LEU A 63 -37.18 6.93 11.28
N GLU A 64 -38.32 6.94 11.99
CA GLU A 64 -39.53 7.68 11.58
C GLU A 64 -39.32 9.21 11.63
N ASP A 65 -38.65 9.67 12.68
CA ASP A 65 -38.25 11.05 12.94
C ASP A 65 -36.88 11.42 12.33
N LEU A 66 -36.22 10.50 11.61
CA LEU A 66 -34.95 10.79 10.94
C LEU A 66 -35.17 11.81 9.80
N GLY A 67 -34.45 12.92 9.87
CA GLY A 67 -34.46 13.98 8.85
C GLY A 67 -33.45 13.75 7.72
N SER A 68 -33.28 14.78 6.89
CA SER A 68 -32.19 14.87 5.90
C SER A 68 -30.82 14.74 6.56
N VAL A 69 -29.81 14.32 5.78
CA VAL A 69 -28.43 14.25 6.28
C VAL A 69 -27.95 15.64 6.74
N ASP A 70 -27.50 15.69 7.98
CA ASP A 70 -26.89 16.84 8.66
C ASP A 70 -25.84 16.34 9.68
N GLU A 71 -25.29 17.24 10.50
CA GLU A 71 -24.22 16.92 11.44
C GLU A 71 -24.65 15.98 12.57
N THR A 72 -25.89 16.08 13.04
CA THR A 72 -26.40 15.29 14.16
C THR A 72 -26.88 13.91 13.69
N SER A 73 -27.40 13.81 12.48
CA SER A 73 -27.88 12.57 11.85
C SER A 73 -26.81 11.80 11.06
N ALA A 74 -25.66 12.40 10.73
CA ALA A 74 -24.61 11.77 9.90
C ALA A 74 -24.17 10.39 10.40
N ALA A 75 -24.12 10.17 11.73
CA ALA A 75 -23.78 8.87 12.31
C ALA A 75 -24.84 7.79 12.01
N VAL A 76 -26.12 8.14 12.10
CA VAL A 76 -27.26 7.26 11.79
C VAL A 76 -27.29 6.96 10.29
N TRP A 77 -27.17 7.98 9.45
CA TRP A 77 -27.10 7.81 7.99
C TRP A 77 -25.92 6.97 7.53
N LYS A 78 -24.74 7.12 8.15
CA LYS A 78 -23.58 6.24 7.92
C LYS A 78 -23.85 4.79 8.32
N SER A 79 -24.62 4.56 9.39
CA SER A 79 -25.05 3.22 9.80
C SER A 79 -26.01 2.60 8.79
N ILE A 80 -27.05 3.33 8.37
CA ILE A 80 -28.01 2.92 7.33
C ILE A 80 -27.28 2.57 6.03
N TRP A 81 -26.40 3.46 5.55
CA TRP A 81 -25.59 3.22 4.36
C TRP A 81 -24.76 1.93 4.47
N ALA A 82 -24.15 1.67 5.63
CA ALA A 82 -23.39 0.44 5.84
C ALA A 82 -24.30 -0.80 5.78
N GLN A 83 -25.40 -0.82 6.53
CA GLN A 83 -26.33 -1.97 6.58
C GLN A 83 -26.93 -2.30 5.21
N VAL A 84 -27.34 -1.26 4.46
CA VAL A 84 -27.93 -1.42 3.11
C VAL A 84 -26.86 -1.85 2.09
N THR A 85 -25.69 -1.24 2.10
CA THR A 85 -24.60 -1.58 1.15
C THR A 85 -24.09 -3.01 1.36
N LEU A 86 -24.01 -3.45 2.62
CA LEU A 86 -23.62 -4.80 3.00
C LEU A 86 -24.70 -5.87 2.76
N GLN A 87 -25.95 -5.47 2.46
CA GLN A 87 -27.11 -6.37 2.34
C GLN A 87 -27.46 -7.11 3.65
N GLU A 88 -27.09 -6.54 4.80
CA GLU A 88 -27.55 -7.02 6.12
C GLU A 88 -28.99 -6.57 6.39
N MET A 89 -29.40 -5.43 5.81
CA MET A 89 -30.78 -4.93 5.84
C MET A 89 -31.36 -4.77 4.42
N PRO A 90 -32.63 -5.16 4.21
CA PRO A 90 -33.53 -5.85 5.13
C PRO A 90 -33.05 -7.27 5.49
N PRO A 91 -33.39 -7.82 6.67
CA PRO A 91 -32.90 -9.14 7.08
C PRO A 91 -33.33 -10.25 6.12
N LYS A 92 -32.57 -11.35 6.03
CA LYS A 92 -32.79 -12.48 5.08
C LYS A 92 -34.21 -13.09 5.05
N LYS A 93 -35.04 -12.85 6.07
CA LYS A 93 -36.45 -13.29 6.17
C LYS A 93 -37.48 -12.27 5.65
N LYS A 94 -37.05 -11.10 5.18
CA LYS A 94 -37.87 -10.01 4.62
C LYS A 94 -37.53 -9.80 3.15
N SER A 95 -38.45 -9.17 2.42
CA SER A 95 -38.27 -8.78 1.01
C SER A 95 -36.96 -8.03 0.82
N GLN A 96 -36.11 -8.53 -0.07
CA GLN A 96 -34.80 -7.94 -0.35
C GLN A 96 -34.91 -6.80 -1.35
N LEU A 97 -33.99 -5.84 -1.26
CA LEU A 97 -33.93 -4.68 -2.14
C LEU A 97 -33.52 -5.08 -3.56
N GLY A 98 -34.12 -4.45 -4.57
CA GLY A 98 -33.64 -4.49 -5.94
C GLY A 98 -32.21 -3.94 -6.03
N ILE A 99 -31.37 -4.50 -6.91
CA ILE A 99 -29.95 -4.11 -7.02
C ILE A 99 -29.83 -2.62 -7.37
N ILE A 100 -30.65 -2.13 -8.31
CA ILE A 100 -30.64 -0.73 -8.73
C ILE A 100 -31.11 0.19 -7.59
N ASP A 101 -32.21 -0.13 -6.92
CA ASP A 101 -32.77 0.71 -5.85
C ASP A 101 -31.80 0.81 -4.65
N ARG A 102 -31.17 -0.32 -4.30
CA ARG A 102 -30.11 -0.39 -3.28
C ARG A 102 -28.93 0.50 -3.62
N LEU A 103 -28.39 0.39 -4.84
CA LEU A 103 -27.24 1.20 -5.26
C LEU A 103 -27.60 2.69 -5.34
N ARG A 104 -28.77 3.04 -5.88
CA ARG A 104 -29.28 4.42 -5.91
C ARG A 104 -29.40 5.02 -4.52
N PHE A 105 -29.93 4.27 -3.55
CA PHE A 105 -30.07 4.74 -2.18
C PHE A 105 -28.71 4.87 -1.47
N SER A 106 -27.82 3.88 -1.64
CA SER A 106 -26.44 3.97 -1.12
C SER A 106 -25.69 5.18 -1.68
N ASP A 107 -25.71 5.40 -3.00
CA ASP A 107 -25.00 6.51 -3.65
C ASP A 107 -25.60 7.88 -3.29
N TRP A 108 -26.91 7.96 -3.03
CA TRP A 108 -27.56 9.16 -2.47
C TRP A 108 -27.03 9.47 -1.05
N ILE A 109 -26.98 8.48 -0.15
CA ILE A 109 -26.45 8.69 1.21
C ILE A 109 -24.97 9.10 1.16
N VAL A 110 -24.17 8.46 0.29
CA VAL A 110 -22.76 8.84 0.09
C VAL A 110 -22.63 10.30 -0.35
N SER A 111 -23.42 10.70 -1.35
CA SER A 111 -23.40 12.07 -1.90
C SER A 111 -23.76 13.11 -0.83
N GLU A 112 -24.78 12.84 -0.03
CA GLU A 112 -25.23 13.75 1.03
C GLU A 112 -24.25 13.79 2.22
N LEU A 113 -23.68 12.65 2.63
CA LEU A 113 -22.61 12.61 3.64
C LEU A 113 -21.37 13.36 3.16
N GLN A 114 -20.96 13.21 1.90
CA GLN A 114 -19.85 13.99 1.33
C GLN A 114 -20.15 15.49 1.32
N ARG A 115 -21.37 15.89 0.95
CA ARG A 115 -21.82 17.29 0.94
C ARG A 115 -21.78 17.93 2.33
N VAL A 116 -22.29 17.22 3.35
CA VAL A 116 -22.40 17.72 4.73
C VAL A 116 -21.08 17.69 5.49
N MET A 117 -20.25 16.67 5.25
CA MET A 117 -18.97 16.46 5.95
C MET A 117 -17.77 17.12 5.27
N LYS A 118 -17.94 17.75 4.10
CA LYS A 118 -16.86 18.32 3.27
C LYS A 118 -15.80 19.07 4.09
N ASP A 119 -16.24 20.01 4.92
CA ASP A 119 -15.37 20.88 5.72
C ASP A 119 -15.16 20.35 7.16
N LYS A 120 -15.49 19.07 7.41
CA LYS A 120 -15.50 18.39 8.73
C LYS A 120 -14.72 17.07 8.72
N GLY A 121 -13.66 17.01 7.92
CA GLY A 121 -12.86 15.79 7.72
C GLY A 121 -13.38 14.83 6.63
N GLY A 122 -14.45 15.21 5.92
CA GLY A 122 -14.95 14.48 4.76
C GLY A 122 -15.69 13.18 5.09
N PHE A 123 -16.09 12.47 4.03
CA PHE A 123 -16.66 11.12 4.14
C PHE A 123 -16.05 10.21 3.07
N HIS A 124 -15.12 9.35 3.50
CA HIS A 124 -14.31 8.51 2.61
C HIS A 124 -14.51 6.99 2.84
N ALA A 125 -15.39 6.61 3.77
CA ALA A 125 -15.58 5.20 4.17
C ALA A 125 -16.11 4.28 3.06
N HIS A 126 -16.67 4.84 1.98
CA HIS A 126 -17.13 4.12 0.80
C HIS A 126 -16.01 3.81 -0.20
N LEU A 127 -14.86 4.47 -0.09
CA LEU A 127 -13.69 4.26 -0.94
C LEU A 127 -12.75 3.16 -0.41
N ASP A 128 -12.91 2.77 0.86
CA ASP A 128 -12.13 1.74 1.55
C ASP A 128 -12.11 0.40 0.77
N PRO A 129 -10.94 -0.20 0.44
CA PRO A 129 -10.87 -1.42 -0.37
C PRO A 129 -11.52 -2.63 0.28
N ASN A 130 -11.60 -2.68 1.61
CA ASN A 130 -12.29 -3.75 2.31
C ASN A 130 -13.81 -3.74 1.99
N LYS A 131 -14.34 -2.62 1.43
CA LYS A 131 -15.70 -2.59 0.88
C LYS A 131 -15.86 -3.37 -0.41
N GLY A 132 -14.78 -3.56 -1.17
CA GLY A 132 -14.74 -4.46 -2.33
C GLY A 132 -15.10 -5.90 -1.96
N ASN A 133 -14.70 -6.37 -0.78
CA ASN A 133 -14.99 -7.74 -0.30
C ASN A 133 -16.49 -7.99 -0.03
N TYR A 134 -17.32 -6.94 0.06
CA TYR A 134 -18.78 -7.06 0.19
C TYR A 134 -19.52 -6.84 -1.13
N VAL A 135 -18.82 -6.51 -2.22
CA VAL A 135 -19.41 -6.50 -3.56
C VAL A 135 -19.62 -7.95 -3.98
N ALA A 136 -20.85 -8.30 -4.38
CA ALA A 136 -21.15 -9.65 -4.83
C ALA A 136 -20.28 -10.03 -6.03
N HIS A 137 -19.60 -11.19 -5.96
CA HIS A 137 -18.64 -11.64 -6.98
C HIS A 137 -19.21 -11.63 -8.41
N ASN A 138 -20.50 -11.94 -8.59
CA ASN A 138 -21.17 -11.90 -9.89
C ASN A 138 -21.27 -10.48 -10.50
N LEU A 139 -21.15 -9.41 -9.70
CA LEU A 139 -21.07 -8.02 -10.18
C LEU A 139 -19.65 -7.64 -10.61
N LEU A 140 -18.63 -8.33 -10.09
CA LEU A 140 -17.21 -8.10 -10.41
C LEU A 140 -16.75 -8.91 -11.62
N PHE A 141 -17.18 -10.17 -11.72
CA PHE A 141 -16.66 -11.16 -12.68
C PHE A 141 -17.75 -11.76 -13.60
N GLY A 142 -19.02 -11.44 -13.36
CA GLY A 142 -20.16 -11.94 -14.13
C GLY A 142 -20.76 -10.89 -15.09
N PRO A 143 -21.80 -11.26 -15.86
CA PRO A 143 -22.55 -10.30 -16.65
C PRO A 143 -23.28 -9.30 -15.75
N LEU A 144 -23.20 -8.01 -16.10
CA LEU A 144 -23.89 -6.94 -15.37
C LEU A 144 -25.41 -7.16 -15.36
N PRO A 145 -26.11 -6.88 -14.24
CA PRO A 145 -27.57 -6.91 -14.20
C PRO A 145 -28.21 -5.98 -15.25
N LYS A 146 -29.36 -6.39 -15.79
CA LYS A 146 -30.14 -5.54 -16.71
C LYS A 146 -30.44 -4.19 -16.06
N GLY A 147 -30.24 -3.11 -16.81
CA GLY A 147 -30.43 -1.74 -16.32
C GLY A 147 -29.23 -1.16 -15.55
N ILE A 148 -28.11 -1.88 -15.40
CA ILE A 148 -26.87 -1.32 -14.86
C ILE A 148 -25.86 -1.10 -16.00
N ARG A 149 -25.23 0.07 -16.01
CA ARG A 149 -24.09 0.41 -16.86
C ARG A 149 -22.95 0.90 -15.96
N LEU A 150 -21.72 0.46 -16.20
CA LEU A 150 -20.56 1.01 -15.50
C LEU A 150 -19.98 2.20 -16.28
N ALA A 151 -19.58 3.25 -15.57
CA ALA A 151 -18.73 4.28 -16.13
C ALA A 151 -17.33 3.67 -16.47
N PRO A 152 -16.65 4.14 -17.54
CA PRO A 152 -15.31 3.67 -17.88
C PRO A 152 -14.32 3.89 -16.73
N THR A 153 -13.81 2.80 -16.14
CA THR A 153 -13.03 2.85 -14.91
C THR A 153 -11.75 3.69 -15.00
N SER A 154 -11.47 4.40 -13.92
CA SER A 154 -10.26 5.17 -13.67
C SER A 154 -10.20 5.61 -12.21
N SER A 155 -9.03 6.02 -11.77
CA SER A 155 -8.82 6.70 -10.49
C SER A 155 -8.64 8.21 -10.67
N PRO A 156 -9.02 9.03 -9.67
CA PRO A 156 -8.60 10.43 -9.61
C PRO A 156 -7.10 10.55 -9.33
N ALA A 157 -6.58 11.78 -9.44
CA ALA A 157 -5.27 12.16 -8.92
C ALA A 157 -5.17 11.84 -7.43
N ARG A 158 -4.03 11.31 -6.98
CA ARG A 158 -3.87 10.74 -5.64
C ARG A 158 -2.41 10.56 -5.24
N ILE A 159 -2.21 10.33 -3.94
CA ILE A 159 -0.91 10.05 -3.35
C ILE A 159 -1.06 8.77 -2.51
N TRP A 160 -0.21 7.78 -2.73
CA TRP A 160 -0.21 6.53 -1.99
C TRP A 160 0.91 6.53 -0.95
N ARG A 161 0.65 6.07 0.27
CA ARG A 161 1.73 5.82 1.23
C ARG A 161 2.60 4.66 0.75
N VAL A 162 3.92 4.81 0.75
CA VAL A 162 4.82 3.66 0.58
C VAL A 162 4.62 2.75 1.79
N THR A 163 4.37 1.47 1.58
CA THR A 163 3.99 0.59 2.69
C THR A 163 5.21 0.25 3.57
N PRO A 164 5.02 -0.17 4.83
CA PRO A 164 6.11 -0.58 5.72
C PRO A 164 7.09 -1.58 5.09
N GLN A 165 6.55 -2.61 4.42
CA GLN A 165 7.26 -3.69 3.73
C GLN A 165 8.07 -3.17 2.54
N GLU A 166 7.50 -2.26 1.74
CA GLU A 166 8.20 -1.68 0.60
C GLU A 166 9.34 -0.77 1.07
N HIS A 167 9.03 0.19 1.95
CA HIS A 167 9.99 1.18 2.44
C HIS A 167 11.21 0.51 3.05
N ILE A 168 11.03 -0.48 3.93
CA ILE A 168 12.16 -1.18 4.56
C ILE A 168 12.98 -1.99 3.55
N THR A 169 12.35 -2.46 2.47
CA THR A 169 13.05 -3.15 1.37
C THR A 169 13.88 -2.16 0.53
N ARG A 170 13.38 -0.94 0.28
CA ARG A 170 14.20 0.13 -0.32
C ARG A 170 15.40 0.49 0.55
N LEU A 171 15.18 0.64 1.86
CA LEU A 171 16.26 0.95 2.81
C LEU A 171 17.28 -0.19 2.96
N ASN A 172 16.87 -1.45 2.80
CA ASN A 172 17.77 -2.60 2.82
C ASN A 172 18.80 -2.56 1.69
N GLU A 173 18.39 -2.16 0.48
CA GLU A 173 19.27 -2.01 -0.69
C GLU A 173 20.38 -0.96 -0.52
N LEU A 174 20.26 -0.05 0.45
CA LEU A 174 21.30 0.95 0.75
C LEU A 174 22.47 0.37 1.56
N ILE A 175 22.24 -0.70 2.32
CA ILE A 175 23.19 -1.19 3.33
C ILE A 175 23.52 -2.69 3.27
N ASN A 176 22.63 -3.52 2.71
CA ASN A 176 22.77 -4.97 2.64
C ASN A 176 22.75 -5.43 1.18
N THR A 177 23.54 -6.45 0.84
CA THR A 177 23.54 -7.06 -0.50
C THR A 177 22.79 -8.38 -0.46
N GLU A 178 21.73 -8.49 -1.26
CA GLU A 178 20.91 -9.70 -1.38
C GLU A 178 21.29 -10.52 -2.62
N PRO A 179 21.13 -11.86 -2.62
CA PRO A 179 21.32 -12.70 -3.80
C PRO A 179 20.43 -12.27 -4.96
N GLN A 180 20.93 -12.28 -6.20
CA GLN A 180 20.11 -12.03 -7.39
C GLN A 180 19.05 -13.13 -7.58
N TYR A 181 17.97 -12.81 -8.30
CA TYR A 181 16.84 -13.73 -8.43
C TYR A 181 17.16 -14.91 -9.35
N ASP A 182 17.10 -16.10 -8.77
CA ASP A 182 17.18 -17.37 -9.49
C ASP A 182 15.77 -17.89 -9.75
N HIS A 183 15.26 -17.68 -10.97
CA HIS A 183 13.94 -18.15 -11.39
C HIS A 183 13.81 -19.68 -11.41
N SER A 184 14.91 -20.44 -11.35
CA SER A 184 14.87 -21.90 -11.15
C SER A 184 14.59 -22.30 -9.69
N LYS A 185 14.72 -21.35 -8.75
CA LYS A 185 14.50 -21.53 -7.31
C LYS A 185 13.64 -20.40 -6.73
N PRO A 186 12.40 -20.20 -7.22
CA PRO A 186 11.58 -19.02 -6.92
C PRO A 186 11.23 -18.83 -5.44
N GLY A 187 11.23 -19.92 -4.65
CA GLY A 187 11.00 -19.88 -3.20
C GLY A 187 12.23 -19.54 -2.34
N LEU A 188 13.42 -19.30 -2.93
CA LEU A 188 14.56 -18.76 -2.19
C LEU A 188 14.46 -17.24 -2.12
N ARG A 189 14.57 -16.69 -0.91
CA ARG A 189 14.59 -15.24 -0.69
C ARG A 189 15.69 -14.58 -1.53
N THR A 190 15.31 -13.55 -2.26
CA THR A 190 16.16 -12.84 -3.20
C THR A 190 16.09 -11.32 -3.02
N ARG A 191 17.02 -10.61 -3.67
CA ARG A 191 16.95 -9.19 -3.94
C ARG A 191 15.58 -8.79 -4.49
N GLY A 192 14.96 -7.84 -3.80
CA GLY A 192 13.64 -7.31 -4.14
C GLY A 192 12.47 -8.03 -3.47
N ASP A 193 12.67 -9.16 -2.78
CA ASP A 193 11.69 -9.66 -1.82
C ASP A 193 11.61 -8.75 -0.58
N VAL A 194 10.50 -8.86 0.15
CA VAL A 194 10.32 -8.17 1.43
C VAL A 194 11.37 -8.63 2.46
N VAL A 195 11.81 -7.71 3.32
CA VAL A 195 12.57 -8.06 4.54
C VAL A 195 11.64 -8.87 5.46
N PRO A 196 11.96 -10.13 5.81
CA PRO A 196 11.07 -10.95 6.62
C PRO A 196 10.90 -10.35 8.02
N THR A 197 9.75 -10.62 8.64
CA THR A 197 9.55 -10.36 10.06
C THR A 197 10.46 -11.25 10.90
N ASN A 198 10.85 -10.78 12.07
CA ASN A 198 11.66 -11.57 12.99
C ASN A 198 10.81 -12.62 13.74
N HIS A 199 11.44 -13.42 14.61
CA HIS A 199 10.79 -14.43 15.45
C HIS A 199 9.67 -13.91 16.40
N GLY A 200 9.50 -12.60 16.54
CA GLY A 200 8.42 -11.91 17.27
C GLY A 200 7.41 -11.22 16.33
N GLY A 201 7.46 -11.51 15.03
CA GLY A 201 6.62 -10.90 14.00
C GLY A 201 6.95 -9.42 13.71
N GLU A 202 8.08 -8.89 14.21
CA GLU A 202 8.44 -7.48 14.01
C GLU A 202 9.18 -7.27 12.69
N LEU A 203 8.78 -6.27 11.91
CA LEU A 203 9.47 -5.83 10.70
C LEU A 203 10.64 -4.90 11.05
N LYS A 204 11.89 -5.39 10.89
CA LYS A 204 13.13 -4.71 11.29
C LYS A 204 14.19 -4.77 10.20
N LEU A 205 14.89 -3.66 10.00
CA LEU A 205 16.09 -3.57 9.17
C LEU A 205 17.30 -3.86 10.05
N TYR A 206 18.11 -4.83 9.65
CA TYR A 206 19.30 -5.28 10.37
C TYR A 206 20.58 -4.74 9.72
N PHE A 207 21.58 -4.40 10.53
CA PHE A 207 22.82 -3.79 10.07
C PHE A 207 23.98 -4.80 10.21
N GLY A 208 24.62 -5.14 9.10
CA GLY A 208 25.87 -5.92 9.09
C GLY A 208 25.75 -7.34 9.64
N THR A 209 24.56 -7.95 9.61
CA THR A 209 24.35 -9.35 10.04
C THR A 209 25.13 -10.35 9.19
N ASP A 210 25.34 -10.03 7.91
CA ASP A 210 26.19 -10.74 6.95
C ASP A 210 27.69 -10.70 7.27
N ARG A 211 28.13 -9.73 8.10
CA ARG A 211 29.50 -9.56 8.56
C ARG A 211 29.81 -10.32 9.85
N ILE A 212 28.80 -10.73 10.64
CA ILE A 212 29.00 -11.29 12.00
C ILE A 212 29.62 -12.69 11.92
N ILE A 213 30.76 -12.86 12.59
CA ILE A 213 31.48 -14.15 12.65
C ILE A 213 31.55 -14.76 14.06
N ARG A 214 31.27 -13.97 15.11
CA ARG A 214 31.20 -14.44 16.49
C ARG A 214 30.30 -13.53 17.33
N TRP A 215 29.55 -14.10 18.26
CA TRP A 215 28.84 -13.37 19.32
C TRP A 215 28.96 -14.11 20.66
N GLU A 216 28.61 -13.44 21.76
CA GLU A 216 28.54 -14.06 23.08
C GLU A 216 27.08 -14.25 23.54
N GLY A 217 26.76 -15.47 24.00
CA GLY A 217 25.43 -15.85 24.49
C GLY A 217 24.55 -16.56 23.46
N GLY A 218 23.34 -16.93 23.89
CA GLY A 218 22.35 -17.59 23.05
C GLY A 218 21.55 -16.62 22.16
N THR A 219 20.53 -17.13 21.47
CA THR A 219 19.73 -16.39 20.48
C THR A 219 19.13 -15.07 20.98
N VAL A 220 18.73 -15.00 22.26
CA VAL A 220 18.21 -13.75 22.86
C VAL A 220 19.31 -12.70 22.98
N ALA A 221 20.49 -13.08 23.48
CA ALA A 221 21.63 -12.17 23.59
C ALA A 221 22.09 -11.67 22.21
N TYR A 222 22.12 -12.55 21.20
CA TYR A 222 22.35 -12.16 19.81
C TYR A 222 21.32 -11.13 19.31
N ALA A 223 20.03 -11.43 19.47
CA ALA A 223 18.94 -10.55 19.00
C ALA A 223 18.93 -9.17 19.68
N THR A 224 19.39 -9.06 20.93
CA THR A 224 19.56 -7.78 21.65
C THR A 224 20.82 -7.03 21.23
N ALA A 225 21.93 -7.73 20.97
CA ALA A 225 23.22 -7.12 20.65
C ALA A 225 23.32 -6.60 19.21
N VAL A 226 22.62 -7.22 18.25
CA VAL A 226 22.65 -6.82 16.83
C VAL A 226 21.88 -5.53 16.61
N LYS A 227 22.54 -4.51 16.06
CA LYS A 227 21.89 -3.26 15.65
C LYS A 227 20.81 -3.55 14.61
N SER A 228 19.60 -3.13 14.95
CA SER A 228 18.46 -3.11 14.04
C SER A 228 17.63 -1.84 14.26
N VAL A 229 16.84 -1.46 13.27
CA VAL A 229 15.83 -0.41 13.41
C VAL A 229 14.46 -0.96 12.96
N PRO A 230 13.39 -0.79 13.76
CA PRO A 230 12.04 -1.18 13.32
C PRO A 230 11.56 -0.28 12.20
N VAL A 231 10.56 -0.73 11.45
CA VAL A 231 9.87 0.15 10.51
C VAL A 231 9.26 1.36 11.22
N VAL A 232 9.24 2.52 10.56
CA VAL A 232 8.66 3.78 11.12
C VAL A 232 7.26 4.04 10.59
N LEU A 233 7.00 3.64 9.34
CA LEU A 233 5.84 4.10 8.61
C LEU A 233 4.56 3.62 9.28
N SER A 234 3.77 4.56 9.79
CA SER A 234 2.50 4.23 10.39
C SER A 234 1.48 3.87 9.30
N SER A 235 0.68 2.86 9.57
CA SER A 235 -0.45 2.45 8.73
C SER A 235 -1.71 2.39 9.59
N SER A 236 -2.83 2.91 9.07
CA SER A 236 -4.13 2.71 9.72
C SER A 236 -4.66 1.29 9.55
N ARG A 237 -4.12 0.54 8.58
CA ARG A 237 -4.42 -0.86 8.30
C ARG A 237 -3.32 -1.76 8.86
N LYS A 238 -3.71 -2.84 9.52
CA LYS A 238 -2.81 -3.88 10.03
C LYS A 238 -3.06 -5.25 9.37
N HIS A 239 -3.98 -5.29 8.42
CA HIS A 239 -4.53 -6.47 7.77
C HIS A 239 -5.34 -6.00 6.54
N GLY A 240 -5.64 -6.90 5.61
CA GLY A 240 -6.35 -6.57 4.37
C GLY A 240 -5.47 -5.85 3.33
N LEU A 241 -6.11 -5.27 2.30
CA LEU A 241 -5.44 -4.53 1.24
C LEU A 241 -4.79 -3.24 1.77
N GLU A 242 -3.49 -3.28 2.03
CA GLU A 242 -2.71 -2.19 2.62
C GLU A 242 -2.31 -1.11 1.61
N ASN A 243 -2.14 -1.48 0.32
CA ASN A 243 -1.95 -0.49 -0.75
C ASN A 243 -3.28 0.24 -1.00
N TYR A 244 -3.47 1.42 -0.41
CA TYR A 244 -4.68 2.22 -0.58
C TYR A 244 -4.37 3.73 -0.60
N PRO A 245 -4.96 4.55 -1.50
CA PRO A 245 -4.73 5.99 -1.55
C PRO A 245 -5.79 6.72 -0.74
N ASP A 246 -5.51 6.86 0.56
CA ASP A 246 -6.19 7.75 1.49
C ASP A 246 -5.09 8.44 2.32
N PHE A 247 -5.28 9.71 2.69
CA PHE A 247 -4.13 10.60 2.92
C PHE A 247 -3.41 10.36 4.26
N TYR A 248 -2.43 9.45 4.25
CA TYR A 248 -1.56 9.13 5.39
C TYR A 248 -0.55 10.26 5.66
N THR A 249 -0.78 11.08 6.69
CA THR A 249 0.16 12.15 7.07
C THR A 249 1.41 11.63 7.76
N VAL A 250 2.56 12.31 7.55
CA VAL A 250 3.75 12.14 8.40
C VAL A 250 3.63 13.10 9.57
N ASN A 251 3.42 12.59 10.78
CA ASN A 251 3.44 13.44 11.98
C ASN A 251 4.89 13.68 12.45
N SER A 252 5.09 14.67 13.32
CA SER A 252 6.43 15.09 13.77
C SER A 252 7.23 14.00 14.51
N SER A 253 6.55 13.08 15.20
CA SER A 253 7.22 11.93 15.85
C SER A 253 7.71 10.92 14.81
N GLU A 254 6.88 10.64 13.80
CA GLU A 254 7.25 9.78 12.67
C GLU A 254 8.42 10.37 11.88
N ALA A 255 8.38 11.67 11.56
CA ALA A 255 9.46 12.37 10.86
C ALA A 255 10.78 12.34 11.66
N THR A 256 10.72 12.56 12.98
CA THR A 256 11.92 12.50 13.86
C THR A 256 12.53 11.10 13.87
N GLN A 257 11.69 10.05 13.91
CA GLN A 257 12.15 8.67 13.84
C GLN A 257 12.73 8.29 12.46
N ILE A 258 12.20 8.83 11.36
CA ILE A 258 12.78 8.67 10.03
C ILE A 258 14.18 9.30 9.98
N LEU A 259 14.32 10.55 10.44
CA LEU A 259 15.62 11.25 10.45
C LEU A 259 16.69 10.54 11.28
N GLY A 260 16.34 10.04 12.47
CA GLY A 260 17.28 9.29 13.31
C GLY A 260 17.77 7.99 12.65
N LYS A 261 16.87 7.28 11.97
CA LYS A 261 17.21 6.04 11.25
C LYS A 261 17.93 6.31 9.93
N ALA A 262 17.65 7.43 9.29
CA ALA A 262 18.40 7.92 8.14
C ALA A 262 19.86 8.20 8.52
N GLU A 263 20.12 8.81 9.69
CA GLU A 263 21.50 8.98 10.18
C GLU A 263 22.20 7.64 10.47
N ASP A 264 21.53 6.68 11.12
CA ASP A 264 22.06 5.31 11.31
C ASP A 264 22.44 4.66 9.96
N ILE A 265 21.55 4.75 8.96
CA ILE A 265 21.74 4.22 7.60
C ILE A 265 22.92 4.92 6.92
N LEU A 266 22.95 6.26 6.90
CA LEU A 266 24.01 7.04 6.25
C LEU A 266 25.39 6.80 6.88
N ARG A 267 25.45 6.65 8.21
CA ARG A 267 26.69 6.28 8.92
C ARG A 267 27.15 4.88 8.53
N TYR A 268 26.23 3.92 8.42
CA TYR A 268 26.58 2.57 7.94
C TYR A 268 26.89 2.53 6.44
N MET A 269 26.36 3.43 5.61
CA MET A 269 26.74 3.63 4.20
C MET A 269 28.12 4.28 4.07
N ALA A 270 28.54 5.13 5.01
CA ALA A 270 29.90 5.66 5.05
C ALA A 270 30.91 4.60 5.54
N TYR A 271 30.71 4.08 6.75
CA TYR A 271 31.74 3.37 7.52
C TYR A 271 31.54 1.84 7.66
N GLY A 272 30.36 1.32 7.35
CA GLY A 272 30.04 -0.11 7.55
C GLY A 272 30.10 -0.48 9.03
N PRO A 273 30.61 -1.66 9.43
CA PRO A 273 30.67 -2.05 10.84
C PRO A 273 31.42 -1.10 11.78
N LEU A 274 32.29 -0.22 11.27
CA LEU A 274 32.90 0.86 12.07
C LEU A 274 31.89 1.89 12.60
N SER A 275 30.66 1.94 12.06
CA SER A 275 29.57 2.74 12.65
C SER A 275 28.77 1.98 13.72
N LEU A 276 29.09 0.71 13.97
CA LEU A 276 28.36 -0.18 14.90
C LEU A 276 29.22 -0.63 16.08
N ALA A 277 30.53 -0.68 15.89
CA ALA A 277 31.47 -1.41 16.73
C ALA A 277 32.85 -0.74 16.76
N ASN A 278 33.60 -0.99 17.82
CA ASN A 278 34.96 -0.47 17.96
C ASN A 278 35.90 -1.15 16.94
N PRO A 279 37.01 -0.50 16.53
CA PRO A 279 37.93 -1.08 15.53
C PRO A 279 38.43 -2.48 15.87
N GLU A 280 38.64 -2.79 17.16
CA GLU A 280 39.13 -4.08 17.64
C GLU A 280 38.11 -5.23 17.45
N GLN A 281 36.82 -4.91 17.29
CA GLN A 281 35.76 -5.87 16.99
C GLN A 281 35.70 -6.26 15.50
N ILE A 282 36.51 -5.62 14.64
CA ILE A 282 36.49 -5.82 13.19
C ILE A 282 37.76 -6.59 12.79
N THR A 283 37.67 -7.92 12.87
CA THR A 283 38.78 -8.85 12.71
C THR A 283 38.27 -10.16 12.10
N ASP A 284 39.12 -10.84 11.33
CA ASP A 284 38.82 -12.20 10.83
C ASP A 284 39.33 -13.30 11.78
N ASP A 285 40.08 -12.95 12.84
CA ASP A 285 40.41 -13.83 13.96
C ASP A 285 39.78 -13.28 15.25
N PRO A 286 38.61 -13.81 15.69
CA PRO A 286 37.95 -13.34 16.92
C PRO A 286 38.80 -13.45 18.19
N LYS A 287 39.83 -14.31 18.21
CA LYS A 287 40.75 -14.44 19.35
C LYS A 287 41.62 -13.20 19.57
N THR A 288 41.74 -12.30 18.58
CA THR A 288 42.39 -11.01 18.79
C THR A 288 41.52 -10.10 19.65
N TYR A 289 40.20 -10.10 19.43
CA TYR A 289 39.26 -9.34 20.24
C TYR A 289 39.13 -9.89 21.66
N ASP A 290 39.15 -11.22 21.84
CA ASP A 290 39.10 -11.85 23.17
C ASP A 290 40.23 -11.42 24.13
N LYS A 291 41.33 -10.84 23.63
CA LYS A 291 42.46 -10.30 24.43
C LYS A 291 42.26 -8.86 24.89
N VAL A 292 41.38 -8.11 24.25
CA VAL A 292 41.21 -6.64 24.44
C VAL A 292 39.78 -6.23 24.77
N LYS A 293 38.80 -7.15 24.65
CA LYS A 293 37.42 -6.91 25.05
C LYS A 293 37.31 -6.61 26.56
N PRO A 294 36.33 -5.80 26.99
CA PRO A 294 36.12 -5.54 28.41
C PRO A 294 35.85 -6.82 29.23
N SER A 295 36.42 -6.87 30.43
CA SER A 295 36.14 -7.95 31.40
C SER A 295 34.69 -7.86 31.92
N GLY A 296 33.96 -8.96 31.90
CA GLY A 296 32.61 -9.05 32.43
C GLY A 296 31.70 -9.93 31.57
N ASP A 297 30.40 -9.89 31.86
CA ASP A 297 29.38 -10.50 31.01
C ASP A 297 28.97 -9.52 29.91
N LEU A 298 29.28 -9.84 28.66
CA LEU A 298 28.98 -8.98 27.51
C LEU A 298 27.65 -9.36 26.83
N ARG A 299 26.98 -10.43 27.24
CA ARG A 299 25.81 -11.00 26.55
C ARG A 299 24.70 -9.95 26.37
N GLY A 300 24.29 -9.70 25.13
CA GLY A 300 23.26 -8.72 24.79
C GLY A 300 23.79 -7.31 24.51
N LEU A 301 25.07 -7.03 24.73
CA LEU A 301 25.68 -5.73 24.42
C LEU A 301 26.24 -5.71 22.98
N PRO A 302 26.28 -4.56 22.28
CA PRO A 302 26.91 -4.45 20.96
C PRO A 302 28.39 -4.89 20.93
N ILE A 303 29.10 -4.74 22.06
CA ILE A 303 30.48 -5.21 22.25
C ILE A 303 30.62 -6.74 22.33
N ALA A 304 29.53 -7.50 22.36
CA ALA A 304 29.57 -8.96 22.23
C ALA A 304 29.84 -9.43 20.78
N ILE A 305 29.60 -8.58 19.79
CA ILE A 305 29.63 -8.95 18.37
C ILE A 305 31.03 -8.74 17.78
N VAL A 306 31.53 -9.71 17.02
CA VAL A 306 32.75 -9.58 16.19
C VAL A 306 32.34 -9.68 14.73
N TYR A 307 32.80 -8.71 13.94
CA TYR A 307 32.52 -8.58 12.52
C TYR A 307 33.78 -8.93 11.70
N SER A 308 33.63 -9.69 10.62
CA SER A 308 34.72 -9.91 9.65
C SER A 308 35.19 -8.60 9.03
N THR A 309 36.35 -8.58 8.36
CA THR A 309 36.86 -7.40 7.65
C THR A 309 36.22 -7.19 6.26
N LYS A 310 35.69 -8.26 5.66
CA LYS A 310 35.22 -8.35 4.26
C LYS A 310 34.12 -7.34 3.91
N ILE A 311 34.36 -6.43 2.96
CA ILE A 311 33.33 -5.50 2.49
C ILE A 311 32.31 -6.24 1.61
N VAL A 312 31.06 -6.33 2.07
CA VAL A 312 29.94 -7.00 1.39
C VAL A 312 28.71 -6.10 1.17
N ARG A 313 28.61 -4.99 1.91
CA ARG A 313 27.62 -3.92 1.70
C ARG A 313 27.81 -3.24 0.33
N PRO A 314 26.76 -2.62 -0.24
CA PRO A 314 26.89 -1.73 -1.39
C PRO A 314 27.89 -0.59 -1.13
N MET A 315 28.75 -0.32 -2.10
CA MET A 315 29.64 0.84 -2.08
C MET A 315 28.95 2.00 -2.80
N THR A 316 28.87 3.16 -2.14
CA THR A 316 28.05 4.29 -2.56
C THR A 316 28.84 5.60 -2.54
N PRO A 317 28.41 6.67 -3.24
CA PRO A 317 29.08 7.97 -3.20
C PRO A 317 29.21 8.58 -1.79
N ILE A 318 28.38 8.14 -0.83
CA ILE A 318 28.45 8.53 0.58
C ILE A 318 29.75 8.00 1.21
N HIS A 319 30.22 6.81 0.84
CA HIS A 319 31.50 6.28 1.29
C HIS A 319 32.66 7.14 0.78
N ASP A 320 32.69 7.43 -0.52
CA ASP A 320 33.79 8.18 -1.14
C ASP A 320 33.83 9.63 -0.62
N LEU A 321 32.66 10.26 -0.46
CA LEU A 321 32.50 11.57 0.16
C LEU A 321 33.10 11.61 1.58
N MET A 322 32.95 10.55 2.37
CA MET A 322 33.46 10.50 3.75
C MET A 322 34.90 10.00 3.87
N LYS A 323 35.37 9.17 2.94
CA LYS A 323 36.74 8.65 2.89
C LYS A 323 37.75 9.72 2.48
N GLU A 324 37.40 10.60 1.54
CA GLU A 324 38.34 11.58 1.02
C GLU A 324 38.44 12.87 1.85
N PRO A 325 39.62 13.50 1.91
CA PRO A 325 39.77 14.83 2.51
C PRO A 325 39.09 15.90 1.65
N GLY A 326 38.50 16.91 2.31
CA GLY A 326 37.83 18.03 1.63
C GLY A 326 36.36 17.76 1.25
N ILE A 327 35.73 18.77 0.64
CA ILE A 327 34.32 18.78 0.24
C ILE A 327 34.21 19.56 -1.07
N THR A 328 33.73 18.93 -2.14
CA THR A 328 33.44 19.61 -3.43
C THR A 328 31.93 19.62 -3.68
N ASN A 329 31.43 20.67 -4.34
CA ASN A 329 30.00 20.74 -4.72
C ASN A 329 29.60 19.56 -5.62
N GLU A 330 30.52 19.08 -6.46
CA GLU A 330 30.32 17.90 -7.32
C GLU A 330 30.05 16.64 -6.48
N ARG A 331 30.93 16.30 -5.52
CA ARG A 331 30.75 15.10 -4.67
C ARG A 331 29.51 15.19 -3.80
N LEU A 332 29.19 16.39 -3.28
CA LEU A 332 27.95 16.60 -2.55
C LEU A 332 26.74 16.36 -3.44
N ARG A 333 26.74 16.86 -4.68
CA ARG A 333 25.65 16.63 -5.64
C ARG A 333 25.55 15.14 -6.01
N THR A 334 26.66 14.46 -6.29
CA THR A 334 26.64 13.00 -6.55
C THR A 334 26.04 12.21 -5.39
N ALA A 335 26.32 12.59 -4.14
CA ALA A 335 25.73 11.94 -2.98
C ALA A 335 24.23 12.27 -2.81
N VAL A 336 23.81 13.52 -3.06
CA VAL A 336 22.40 13.96 -3.07
C VAL A 336 21.60 13.22 -4.14
N ASP A 337 22.07 13.27 -5.40
CA ASP A 337 21.34 12.72 -6.56
C ASP A 337 21.25 11.19 -6.48
N PHE A 338 22.31 10.52 -6.04
CA PHE A 338 22.30 9.09 -5.75
C PHE A 338 21.26 8.73 -4.68
N LEU A 339 21.29 9.43 -3.54
CA LEU A 339 20.39 9.14 -2.43
C LEU A 339 18.93 9.43 -2.79
N PHE A 340 18.68 10.51 -3.50
CA PHE A 340 17.36 10.86 -4.02
C PHE A 340 16.84 9.75 -4.97
N GLU A 341 17.67 9.28 -5.90
CA GLU A 341 17.24 8.24 -6.84
C GLU A 341 17.01 6.88 -6.18
N GLU A 342 17.84 6.45 -5.22
CA GLU A 342 17.59 5.17 -4.52
C GLU A 342 16.36 5.22 -3.60
N LEU A 343 15.99 6.39 -3.07
CA LEU A 343 14.80 6.55 -2.21
C LEU A 343 13.50 6.72 -3.01
N THR A 344 13.52 7.55 -4.06
CA THR A 344 12.32 7.94 -4.86
C THR A 344 12.13 7.09 -6.13
N PHE A 345 13.15 6.35 -6.55
CA PHE A 345 13.24 5.60 -7.82
C PHE A 345 13.17 6.42 -9.11
N ARG A 346 13.27 7.75 -9.02
CA ARG A 346 13.48 8.67 -10.16
C ARG A 346 14.69 9.58 -9.90
N PRO A 347 15.36 10.10 -10.94
CA PRO A 347 16.34 11.17 -10.74
C PRO A 347 15.63 12.43 -10.17
N PRO A 348 16.35 13.25 -9.39
CA PRO A 348 15.85 14.56 -9.00
C PRO A 348 15.76 15.49 -10.22
N THR A 349 14.84 16.43 -10.16
CA THR A 349 14.87 17.63 -10.99
C THR A 349 16.06 18.51 -10.60
N THR A 350 16.43 19.45 -11.45
CA THR A 350 17.52 20.40 -11.15
C THR A 350 17.23 21.24 -9.90
N GLU A 351 15.95 21.56 -9.64
CA GLU A 351 15.51 22.30 -8.45
C GLU A 351 15.67 21.46 -7.17
N GLU A 352 15.09 20.26 -7.13
CA GLU A 352 15.23 19.32 -6.00
C GLU A 352 16.71 19.03 -5.66
N SER A 353 17.54 18.77 -6.68
CA SER A 353 18.98 18.54 -6.53
C SER A 353 19.71 19.78 -5.96
N ASN A 354 19.31 20.99 -6.37
CA ASN A 354 19.89 22.24 -5.84
C ASN A 354 19.49 22.49 -4.37
N ASP A 355 18.22 22.26 -4.03
CA ASP A 355 17.69 22.50 -2.69
C ASP A 355 18.32 21.56 -1.66
N TYR A 356 18.36 20.25 -1.95
CA TYR A 356 19.03 19.28 -1.08
C TYR A 356 20.54 19.53 -1.00
N LEU A 357 21.21 19.91 -2.10
CA LEU A 357 22.62 20.33 -2.05
C LEU A 357 22.81 21.55 -1.13
N GLN A 358 21.92 22.53 -1.16
CA GLN A 358 22.01 23.71 -0.31
C GLN A 358 21.73 23.39 1.17
N ILE A 359 20.79 22.48 1.47
CA ILE A 359 20.56 21.94 2.82
C ILE A 359 21.84 21.28 3.34
N VAL A 360 22.48 20.41 2.56
CA VAL A 360 23.73 19.73 2.94
C VAL A 360 24.87 20.73 3.18
N LYS A 361 25.06 21.71 2.30
CA LYS A 361 26.07 22.78 2.47
C LYS A 361 25.82 23.62 3.73
N ASN A 362 24.57 23.99 3.99
CA ASN A 362 24.18 24.75 5.19
C ASN A 362 24.45 23.95 6.48
N SER A 363 24.15 22.65 6.48
CA SER A 363 24.43 21.75 7.61
C SER A 363 25.94 21.61 7.86
N ILE A 364 26.74 21.39 6.80
CA ILE A 364 28.21 21.35 6.86
C ILE A 364 28.79 22.65 7.45
N GLY A 365 28.31 23.81 7.00
CA GLY A 365 28.77 25.11 7.50
C GLY A 365 28.47 25.35 8.98
N LYS A 366 27.47 24.67 9.56
CA LYS A 366 27.07 24.82 10.97
C LYS A 366 27.73 23.82 11.92
N VAL A 367 27.90 22.56 11.52
CA VAL A 367 28.34 21.47 12.42
C VAL A 367 29.55 20.67 11.92
N GLY A 368 30.22 21.17 10.87
CA GLY A 368 31.39 20.53 10.26
C GLY A 368 31.03 19.40 9.29
N LYS A 369 32.05 18.85 8.59
CA LYS A 369 31.89 17.88 7.50
C LYS A 369 31.00 16.69 7.89
N GLU A 370 31.41 15.89 8.86
CA GLU A 370 30.77 14.60 9.14
C GLU A 370 29.32 14.76 9.60
N LYS A 371 29.11 15.50 10.70
CA LYS A 371 27.76 15.76 11.22
C LYS A 371 26.88 16.47 10.19
N GLY A 372 27.45 17.40 9.43
CA GLY A 372 26.71 18.20 8.46
C GLY A 372 26.30 17.42 7.21
N VAL A 373 27.13 16.49 6.73
CA VAL A 373 26.78 15.57 5.65
C VAL A 373 25.62 14.68 6.09
N PHE A 374 25.71 14.01 7.23
CA PHE A 374 24.64 13.10 7.67
C PHE A 374 23.33 13.82 8.03
N MET A 375 23.40 14.95 8.73
CA MET A 375 22.22 15.79 9.05
C MET A 375 21.61 16.45 7.81
N GLY A 376 22.42 16.74 6.78
CA GLY A 376 21.93 17.30 5.52
C GLY A 376 21.27 16.25 4.61
N LEU A 377 21.92 15.09 4.45
CA LEU A 377 21.42 14.01 3.60
C LEU A 377 20.21 13.29 4.21
N SER A 378 20.06 13.27 5.54
CA SER A 378 18.88 12.68 6.17
C SER A 378 17.57 13.38 5.77
N ALA A 379 17.61 14.65 5.37
CA ALA A 379 16.45 15.37 4.85
C ALA A 379 15.83 14.72 3.60
N VAL A 380 16.63 14.04 2.77
CA VAL A 380 16.13 13.33 1.56
C VAL A 380 15.24 12.15 1.91
N PHE A 381 15.40 11.56 3.11
CA PHE A 381 14.50 10.50 3.61
C PHE A 381 13.12 11.02 4.02
N LEU A 382 12.95 12.34 4.13
CA LEU A 382 11.64 12.99 4.33
C LEU A 382 11.02 13.50 3.02
N ASP A 383 11.66 13.26 1.88
CA ASP A 383 11.10 13.63 0.58
C ASP A 383 9.71 12.98 0.37
N ARG A 384 8.81 13.73 -0.29
CA ARG A 384 7.47 13.23 -0.60
C ARG A 384 7.53 11.93 -1.39
N ASP A 385 8.40 11.82 -2.38
CA ASP A 385 8.46 10.68 -3.29
C ASP A 385 9.28 9.50 -2.70
N ALA A 386 10.02 9.74 -1.61
CA ALA A 386 10.64 8.69 -0.80
C ALA A 386 9.62 7.97 0.08
N LEU A 387 8.64 8.72 0.61
CA LEU A 387 7.63 8.23 1.56
C LEU A 387 6.26 7.95 0.93
N PHE A 388 6.04 8.42 -0.29
CA PHE A 388 4.80 8.27 -1.05
C PHE A 388 5.04 7.95 -2.53
N ARG A 389 4.04 7.35 -3.19
CA ARG A 389 3.95 7.31 -4.65
C ARG A 389 2.96 8.37 -5.12
N PRO A 390 3.40 9.49 -5.73
CA PRO A 390 2.49 10.43 -6.39
C PRO A 390 1.90 9.82 -7.66
N GLU A 391 0.62 10.09 -7.89
CA GLU A 391 -0.11 9.91 -9.14
C GLU A 391 -0.96 11.19 -9.35
N LEU A 392 -0.28 12.31 -9.59
CA LEU A 392 -0.81 13.67 -9.54
C LEU A 392 -1.39 14.14 -10.87
N VAL A 393 -0.98 13.54 -12.00
CA VAL A 393 -1.43 13.88 -13.36
C VAL A 393 -1.35 15.38 -13.69
N GLU A 394 -0.29 16.04 -13.23
CA GLU A 394 -0.06 17.49 -13.41
C GLU A 394 0.04 17.91 -14.88
N SER A 395 0.31 16.96 -15.78
CA SER A 395 0.41 17.18 -17.23
C SER A 395 -0.45 16.20 -18.03
N GLY A 396 -1.12 16.73 -19.06
CA GLY A 396 -1.96 15.95 -19.97
C GLY A 396 -3.24 16.70 -20.32
N LYS A 397 -4.04 16.13 -21.23
CA LYS A 397 -5.38 16.62 -21.55
C LYS A 397 -6.41 15.63 -21.00
N PRO A 398 -7.44 16.08 -20.26
CA PRO A 398 -8.52 15.19 -19.84
C PRO A 398 -9.29 14.69 -21.06
N ASP A 399 -9.76 13.45 -21.00
CA ASP A 399 -10.73 12.93 -21.96
C ASP A 399 -12.17 13.37 -21.64
N GLN A 400 -13.14 12.88 -22.40
CA GLN A 400 -14.57 13.19 -22.22
C GLN A 400 -15.15 12.81 -20.84
N HIS A 401 -14.42 12.03 -20.04
CA HIS A 401 -14.79 11.64 -18.67
C HIS A 401 -13.94 12.36 -17.61
N GLY A 402 -13.17 13.39 -18.00
CA GLY A 402 -12.28 14.12 -17.11
C GLY A 402 -10.97 13.40 -16.78
N ARG A 403 -10.68 12.26 -17.45
CA ARG A 403 -9.56 11.38 -17.08
C ARG A 403 -8.27 11.83 -17.75
N VAL A 404 -7.21 11.98 -16.96
CA VAL A 404 -5.85 12.26 -17.45
C VAL A 404 -5.02 10.99 -17.35
N MET A 405 -4.23 10.71 -18.39
CA MET A 405 -3.28 9.60 -18.39
C MET A 405 -2.00 10.04 -17.67
N LEU A 406 -1.55 9.27 -16.66
CA LEU A 406 -0.21 9.43 -16.07
C LEU A 406 0.86 9.34 -17.18
N GLN A 407 1.99 10.05 -17.02
CA GLN A 407 3.04 10.09 -18.03
C GLN A 407 4.42 9.82 -17.42
N ASP A 408 5.33 9.33 -18.27
CA ASP A 408 6.77 9.17 -18.03
C ASP A 408 7.07 8.54 -16.66
N TRP A 409 7.66 9.29 -15.72
CA TRP A 409 8.04 8.78 -14.41
C TRP A 409 6.85 8.36 -13.56
N GLU A 410 5.74 9.10 -13.55
CA GLU A 410 4.55 8.71 -12.77
C GLU A 410 3.98 7.38 -13.26
N LEU A 411 3.82 7.22 -14.58
CA LEU A 411 3.26 6.00 -15.16
C LEU A 411 4.24 4.82 -15.05
N GLY A 412 5.52 5.05 -15.30
CA GLY A 412 6.56 4.05 -15.19
C GLY A 412 6.76 3.54 -13.77
N LEU A 413 6.73 4.45 -12.78
CA LEU A 413 6.74 4.06 -11.37
C LEU A 413 5.45 3.35 -10.97
N ALA A 414 4.26 3.81 -11.38
CA ALA A 414 3.01 3.10 -11.11
C ALA A 414 3.04 1.64 -11.63
N VAL A 415 3.56 1.41 -12.84
CA VAL A 415 3.79 0.05 -13.38
C VAL A 415 4.83 -0.73 -12.57
N ASN A 416 5.95 -0.12 -12.18
CA ASN A 416 6.97 -0.79 -11.37
C ASN A 416 6.44 -1.18 -9.98
N HIS A 417 5.77 -0.27 -9.28
CA HIS A 417 5.22 -0.51 -7.94
C HIS A 417 4.08 -1.53 -7.92
N ALA A 418 3.37 -1.73 -9.04
CA ALA A 418 2.37 -2.78 -9.18
C ALA A 418 2.97 -4.20 -9.11
N LEU A 419 4.25 -4.36 -9.46
CA LEU A 419 4.92 -5.67 -9.50
C LEU A 419 6.06 -5.81 -8.47
N ARG A 420 6.77 -4.73 -8.11
CA ARG A 420 8.08 -4.74 -7.45
C ARG A 420 8.17 -3.78 -6.25
N TYR A 421 9.16 -4.00 -5.39
CA TYR A 421 9.55 -3.09 -4.29
C TYR A 421 10.82 -2.30 -4.56
N ILE A 422 11.57 -2.66 -5.61
CA ILE A 422 12.86 -2.06 -5.98
C ILE A 422 12.75 -1.27 -7.28
N LYS A 423 13.74 -0.40 -7.56
CA LYS A 423 13.75 0.53 -8.70
C LYS A 423 13.49 -0.13 -10.07
N PRO A 424 12.89 0.59 -11.03
CA PRO A 424 12.64 0.11 -12.39
C PRO A 424 13.83 -0.63 -13.01
N ASP A 425 13.54 -1.68 -13.79
CA ASP A 425 14.56 -2.31 -14.62
C ASP A 425 15.08 -1.32 -15.70
N ALA A 426 16.24 -1.64 -16.29
CA ALA A 426 16.89 -0.75 -17.25
C ALA A 426 16.05 -0.48 -18.51
N GLN A 427 15.20 -1.44 -18.92
CA GLN A 427 14.34 -1.31 -20.10
C GLN A 427 13.13 -0.43 -19.82
N LEU A 428 12.50 -0.56 -18.65
CA LEU A 428 11.44 0.34 -18.19
C LEU A 428 11.98 1.76 -17.99
N ARG A 429 13.14 1.92 -17.34
CA ARG A 429 13.80 3.24 -17.22
C ARG A 429 14.06 3.87 -18.58
N LYS A 430 14.57 3.08 -19.54
CA LYS A 430 14.78 3.55 -20.92
C LYS A 430 13.46 3.96 -21.58
N ALA A 431 12.39 3.19 -21.42
CA ALA A 431 11.07 3.53 -21.95
C ALA A 431 10.50 4.83 -21.36
N ILE A 432 10.70 5.07 -20.05
CA ILE A 432 10.33 6.32 -19.38
C ILE A 432 11.06 7.52 -20.00
N VAL A 433 12.40 7.46 -20.06
CA VAL A 433 13.24 8.58 -20.52
C VAL A 433 13.04 8.87 -22.01
N GLU A 434 12.73 7.86 -22.83
CA GLU A 434 12.41 8.01 -24.26
C GLU A 434 10.97 8.50 -24.51
N GLY A 435 10.19 8.83 -23.48
CA GLY A 435 8.78 9.26 -23.62
C GLY A 435 7.83 8.15 -24.09
N ARG A 436 8.27 6.88 -24.01
CA ARG A 436 7.51 5.66 -24.38
C ARG A 436 6.73 5.10 -23.18
N MET A 437 6.25 5.97 -22.30
CA MET A 437 5.35 5.67 -21.18
C MET A 437 4.26 6.75 -21.10
N ARG A 438 3.47 6.91 -22.17
CA ARG A 438 2.42 7.95 -22.25
C ARG A 438 1.07 7.44 -22.74
N THR A 439 0.98 6.18 -23.18
CA THR A 439 -0.21 5.60 -23.81
C THR A 439 -0.60 4.24 -23.21
N ARG A 440 -1.84 3.81 -23.45
CA ARG A 440 -2.29 2.44 -23.11
C ARG A 440 -1.49 1.35 -23.83
N ILE A 441 -0.95 1.66 -25.02
CA ILE A 441 -0.10 0.74 -25.80
C ILE A 441 1.26 0.56 -25.11
N ASP A 442 1.83 1.64 -24.58
CA ASP A 442 3.06 1.58 -23.78
C ASP A 442 2.90 0.74 -22.52
N VAL A 443 1.82 0.98 -21.76
CA VAL A 443 1.50 0.19 -20.56
C VAL A 443 1.36 -1.28 -20.92
N LYS A 444 0.59 -1.62 -21.96
CA LYS A 444 0.44 -3.00 -22.40
C LYS A 444 1.79 -3.63 -22.75
N ARG A 445 2.65 -2.92 -23.51
CA ARG A 445 3.99 -3.39 -23.90
C ARG A 445 4.85 -3.71 -22.68
N GLU A 446 5.00 -2.78 -21.75
CA GLU A 446 5.88 -3.00 -20.59
C GLU A 446 5.28 -3.98 -19.58
N VAL A 447 3.98 -3.94 -19.31
CA VAL A 447 3.33 -4.89 -18.39
C VAL A 447 3.37 -6.31 -18.94
N THR A 448 3.07 -6.53 -20.21
CA THR A 448 3.18 -7.87 -20.83
C THR A 448 4.63 -8.38 -20.79
N ARG A 449 5.62 -7.53 -21.10
CA ARG A 449 7.04 -7.89 -20.93
C ARG A 449 7.36 -8.27 -19.49
N MET A 450 7.05 -7.41 -18.53
CA MET A 450 7.44 -7.60 -17.12
C MET A 450 6.75 -8.80 -16.47
N ILE A 451 5.55 -9.17 -16.92
CA ILE A 451 4.86 -10.38 -16.47
C ILE A 451 5.51 -11.63 -17.10
N ALA A 452 5.75 -11.64 -18.41
CA ALA A 452 6.27 -12.81 -19.14
C ALA A 452 7.77 -13.10 -18.90
N ASP A 453 8.54 -12.13 -18.40
CA ASP A 453 9.95 -12.32 -18.07
C ASP A 453 10.11 -12.91 -16.66
N ASP A 454 10.34 -14.23 -16.60
CA ASP A 454 10.57 -14.96 -15.34
C ASP A 454 11.83 -14.51 -14.58
N SER A 455 12.79 -13.81 -15.22
CA SER A 455 13.95 -13.27 -14.51
C SER A 455 13.64 -12.03 -13.68
N ILE A 456 12.48 -11.40 -13.89
CA ILE A 456 12.01 -10.27 -13.09
C ILE A 456 11.23 -10.81 -11.88
N ARG A 457 11.77 -10.65 -10.67
CA ARG A 457 11.06 -10.96 -9.41
C ARG A 457 9.86 -10.03 -9.24
N LYS A 458 8.69 -10.61 -8.93
CA LYS A 458 7.37 -9.94 -8.85
C LYS A 458 6.71 -10.12 -7.46
N PRO A 459 7.34 -9.63 -6.37
CA PRO A 459 6.91 -9.92 -4.98
C PRO A 459 5.51 -9.39 -4.63
N ARG A 460 4.98 -8.43 -5.40
CA ARG A 460 3.62 -7.91 -5.21
C ARG A 460 2.52 -8.93 -5.52
N VAL A 461 2.80 -9.96 -6.33
CA VAL A 461 1.86 -11.04 -6.59
C VAL A 461 1.59 -11.83 -5.30
N LEU A 462 2.65 -12.27 -4.62
CA LEU A 462 2.52 -12.92 -3.31
C LEU A 462 1.89 -12.01 -2.26
N ARG A 463 2.26 -10.73 -2.25
CA ARG A 463 1.64 -9.74 -1.36
C ARG A 463 0.12 -9.69 -1.53
N PHE A 464 -0.41 -9.68 -2.75
CA PHE A 464 -1.86 -9.64 -2.95
C PHE A 464 -2.56 -10.78 -2.20
N PHE A 465 -2.01 -11.99 -2.20
CA PHE A 465 -2.57 -13.12 -1.45
C PHE A 465 -2.40 -12.99 0.06
N ARG A 466 -1.29 -12.41 0.55
CA ARG A 466 -1.13 -12.08 1.98
C ARG A 466 -2.16 -11.05 2.42
N ASP A 467 -2.22 -9.90 1.74
CA ASP A 467 -3.18 -8.83 1.96
C ASP A 467 -4.65 -9.29 1.77
N PHE A 468 -4.94 -10.37 1.01
CA PHE A 468 -6.30 -10.87 0.77
C PHE A 468 -6.76 -11.92 1.80
N PHE A 469 -5.86 -12.81 2.25
CA PHE A 469 -6.18 -13.91 3.16
C PHE A 469 -5.66 -13.70 4.59
N ASP A 470 -4.83 -12.68 4.84
CA ASP A 470 -4.16 -12.38 6.13
C ASP A 470 -3.37 -13.57 6.73
N TYR A 471 -2.90 -14.51 5.90
CA TYR A 471 -2.31 -15.79 6.37
C TYR A 471 -0.97 -15.63 7.10
N ASP A 472 -0.19 -14.60 6.77
CA ASP A 472 1.07 -14.27 7.46
C ASP A 472 0.84 -13.67 8.85
N LEU A 473 -0.40 -13.26 9.17
CA LEU A 473 -0.84 -12.95 10.54
C LEU A 473 -1.27 -14.20 11.34
N GLY A 474 -1.21 -15.39 10.73
CA GLY A 474 -1.65 -16.65 11.31
C GLY A 474 -1.05 -16.95 12.69
N GLY A 475 0.20 -16.56 12.95
CA GLY A 475 0.83 -16.74 14.27
C GLY A 475 0.27 -15.86 15.40
N TYR A 476 -0.42 -14.76 15.09
CA TYR A 476 -1.15 -13.96 16.08
C TYR A 476 -2.57 -14.49 16.37
N ILE A 477 -3.15 -15.25 15.43
CA ILE A 477 -4.57 -15.62 15.43
C ILE A 477 -4.76 -17.11 15.80
N CYS A 478 -3.87 -17.99 15.34
CA CYS A 478 -3.99 -19.43 15.51
C CYS A 478 -3.84 -19.83 16.99
N LYS A 479 -4.94 -20.34 17.56
CA LYS A 479 -5.03 -20.81 18.94
C LYS A 479 -5.31 -22.32 19.03
N ASP A 480 -5.41 -23.01 17.89
CA ASP A 480 -5.59 -24.46 17.85
C ASP A 480 -4.24 -25.18 17.99
N THR A 481 -3.81 -25.29 19.24
CA THR A 481 -2.62 -26.05 19.60
C THR A 481 -2.79 -27.56 19.36
N LYS A 482 -4.02 -28.08 19.27
CA LYS A 482 -4.25 -29.50 19.01
C LYS A 482 -3.92 -29.83 17.56
N ALA A 483 -4.50 -29.10 16.60
CA ALA A 483 -4.22 -29.27 15.18
C ALA A 483 -2.72 -29.10 14.86
N LEU A 484 -2.05 -28.10 15.48
CA LEU A 484 -0.59 -27.94 15.36
C LEU A 484 0.20 -29.10 15.99
N GLY A 485 -0.26 -29.65 17.13
CA GLY A 485 0.36 -30.85 17.70
C GLY A 485 0.25 -32.07 16.79
N GLU A 486 -0.86 -32.21 16.08
CA GLU A 486 -1.10 -33.29 15.10
C GLU A 486 -0.18 -33.19 13.87
N THR A 487 0.35 -32.00 13.51
CA THR A 487 1.40 -31.85 12.47
C THR A 487 2.82 -32.12 12.97
N GLY A 488 3.00 -32.49 14.24
CA GLY A 488 4.31 -32.73 14.87
C GLY A 488 5.00 -31.47 15.39
N VAL A 489 4.35 -30.31 15.36
CA VAL A 489 4.89 -29.07 15.93
C VAL A 489 4.81 -29.11 17.46
N SER A 490 5.88 -28.66 18.13
CA SER A 490 5.86 -28.48 19.58
C SER A 490 4.82 -27.43 19.98
N THR A 491 3.89 -27.82 20.85
CA THR A 491 2.83 -26.94 21.38
C THR A 491 3.22 -26.25 22.69
N ARG A 492 4.42 -26.54 23.23
CA ARG A 492 4.89 -25.99 24.51
C ARG A 492 5.32 -24.52 24.38
N GLY A 493 4.83 -23.68 25.29
CA GLY A 493 5.19 -22.25 25.34
C GLY A 493 4.86 -21.53 24.03
N THR A 494 5.77 -20.66 23.57
CA THR A 494 5.62 -19.87 22.33
C THR A 494 6.00 -20.61 21.05
N SER A 495 6.20 -21.94 21.09
CA SER A 495 6.57 -22.73 19.90
C SER A 495 5.50 -22.71 18.80
N HIS A 496 4.21 -22.70 19.17
CA HIS A 496 3.09 -22.61 18.22
C HIS A 496 3.12 -21.30 17.41
N TYR A 497 3.38 -20.17 18.08
CA TYR A 497 3.50 -18.84 17.47
C TYR A 497 4.60 -18.85 16.40
N ARG A 498 5.81 -19.32 16.75
CA ARG A 498 6.95 -19.37 15.83
C ARG A 498 6.68 -20.25 14.62
N ALA A 499 6.19 -21.46 14.83
CA ALA A 499 5.91 -22.40 13.75
C ALA A 499 4.91 -21.86 12.71
N MET A 500 3.95 -21.02 13.12
CA MET A 500 3.03 -20.36 12.20
C MET A 500 3.72 -19.27 11.35
N PHE A 501 4.64 -18.48 11.90
CA PHE A 501 5.43 -17.53 11.09
C PHE A 501 6.42 -18.27 10.17
N ASP A 502 7.09 -19.30 10.69
CA ASP A 502 8.01 -20.15 9.90
C ASP A 502 7.27 -20.83 8.74
N ALA A 503 6.01 -21.23 8.93
CA ALA A 503 5.15 -21.80 7.89
C ALA A 503 4.74 -20.81 6.80
N THR A 504 4.84 -19.50 7.02
CA THR A 504 4.44 -18.48 6.03
C THR A 504 5.18 -18.66 4.70
N ALA A 505 6.48 -18.97 4.74
CA ALA A 505 7.28 -19.22 3.53
C ALA A 505 6.84 -20.48 2.76
N SER A 506 6.35 -21.50 3.47
CA SER A 506 5.77 -22.71 2.86
C SER A 506 4.42 -22.40 2.21
N THR A 507 3.60 -21.56 2.85
CA THR A 507 2.31 -21.08 2.30
C THR A 507 2.51 -20.18 1.09
N ASP A 508 3.48 -19.25 1.13
CA ASP A 508 3.90 -18.47 -0.05
C ASP A 508 4.21 -19.42 -1.22
N ARG A 509 5.00 -20.47 -0.98
CA ARG A 509 5.39 -21.41 -2.03
C ARG A 509 4.23 -22.22 -2.58
N LEU A 510 3.26 -22.59 -1.74
CA LEU A 510 2.02 -23.23 -2.18
C LEU A 510 1.20 -22.29 -3.09
N ILE A 511 1.08 -21.02 -2.71
CA ILE A 511 0.41 -19.99 -3.52
C ILE A 511 1.12 -19.80 -4.86
N GLU A 512 2.46 -19.68 -4.90
CA GLU A 512 3.20 -19.60 -6.17
C GLU A 512 2.90 -20.80 -7.08
N LEU A 513 2.82 -22.02 -6.53
CA LEU A 513 2.53 -23.25 -7.30
C LEU A 513 1.08 -23.32 -7.81
N ILE A 514 0.12 -22.70 -7.12
CA ILE A 514 -1.28 -22.62 -7.57
C ILE A 514 -1.44 -21.51 -8.61
N VAL A 515 -0.86 -20.33 -8.36
CA VAL A 515 -0.81 -19.21 -9.32
C VAL A 515 -0.13 -19.62 -10.63
N GLN A 516 0.94 -20.41 -10.58
CA GLN A 516 1.63 -20.94 -11.76
C GLN A 516 0.74 -21.85 -12.64
N LYS A 517 -0.32 -22.45 -12.09
CA LYS A 517 -1.29 -23.24 -12.88
C LYS A 517 -2.35 -22.38 -13.56
N ASP A 518 -2.56 -21.15 -13.09
CA ASP A 518 -3.51 -20.15 -13.57
C ASP A 518 -4.93 -20.70 -13.85
N LYS A 519 -5.47 -21.45 -12.89
CA LYS A 519 -6.81 -22.07 -12.95
C LYS A 519 -7.48 -21.98 -11.59
N ASP A 520 -8.69 -21.41 -11.55
CA ASP A 520 -9.54 -21.31 -10.36
C ASP A 520 -8.78 -20.84 -9.09
N VAL A 521 -7.78 -19.95 -9.24
CA VAL A 521 -6.75 -19.65 -8.22
C VAL A 521 -7.34 -19.27 -6.86
N LEU A 522 -8.40 -18.45 -6.81
CA LEU A 522 -9.07 -18.01 -5.57
C LEU A 522 -10.03 -19.04 -4.96
N LYS A 523 -10.17 -20.21 -5.58
CA LYS A 523 -11.03 -21.32 -5.12
C LYS A 523 -10.19 -22.54 -4.73
N GLU A 524 -9.01 -22.70 -5.32
CA GLU A 524 -8.00 -23.69 -4.93
C GLU A 524 -7.15 -23.24 -3.73
N LEU A 525 -7.19 -21.94 -3.41
CA LEU A 525 -6.68 -21.31 -2.18
C LEU A 525 -7.80 -21.10 -1.16
#